data_AF-A0A9E5RZD0-F1
#
_entry.id   AF-A0A9E5RZD0-F1
#
_cell.length_a   1.000
_cell.length_b   1.000
_cell.length_c   1.000
_cell.angle_alpha   90.00
_cell.angle_beta   90.00
_cell.angle_gamma   90.00
#
_symmetry.space_group_name_H-M   'P 1'
#
loop_
_entity.id
_entity.type
_entity.pdbx_description
1 polymer ?
#
loop_
_entity_poly.entity_id
_entity_poly.type
_entity_poly.pdbx_seq_one_letter_code
_entity_poly.pdbx_strand_id
1 'polypeptide(L)' 'MELRYLVKYFTMVPVITTLAVIILALVFIELNSIFPGLQYGTFFHPLIY' A
#
# COMPACT_ATOMS: atom_id res chain seq x y z
N MET A 1 11.48 28.02 -11.77
CA MET A 1 11.49 26.55 -11.97
C MET A 1 10.30 26.21 -12.84
N GLU A 2 10.51 25.78 -14.08
CA GLU A 2 9.40 25.42 -14.97
C GLU A 2 8.67 24.18 -14.44
N LEU A 3 7.33 24.21 -14.45
CA LEU A 3 6.47 23.12 -13.98
C LEU A 3 6.78 21.78 -14.67
N ARG A 4 7.30 21.83 -15.91
CA ARG A 4 7.79 20.68 -16.68
C ARG A 4 8.89 19.88 -15.96
N TYR A 5 9.81 20.54 -15.25
CA TYR A 5 10.89 19.82 -14.55
C TYR A 5 10.39 19.14 -13.27
N LEU A 6 9.37 19.72 -12.62
CA LEU A 6 8.71 19.09 -11.47
C LEU A 6 7.96 17.84 -11.91
N VAL A 7 7.19 17.91 -12.99
CA VAL A 7 6.50 16.72 -13.54
C VAL A 7 7.52 15.65 -13.94
N LYS A 8 8.62 16.04 -14.58
CA LYS A 8 9.70 15.10 -14.93
C LYS A 8 10.31 14.42 -13.70
N TYR A 9 10.48 15.15 -12.60
CA TYR A 9 10.93 14.60 -11.33
C TYR A 9 9.94 13.57 -10.76
N PHE A 10 8.63 13.85 -10.79
CA PHE A 10 7.62 12.89 -10.34
C PHE A 10 7.55 11.63 -11.20
N THR A 11 7.95 11.72 -12.47
CA THR A 11 8.06 10.55 -13.35
C THR A 11 9.35 9.75 -13.18
N MET A 12 10.28 10.18 -12.33
CA MET A 12 11.50 9.41 -12.07
C MET A 12 11.15 8.10 -11.36
N VAL A 13 11.78 7.00 -11.80
CA VAL A 13 11.59 5.65 -11.25
C VAL A 13 11.51 5.61 -9.73
N PRO A 14 12.47 6.15 -8.95
CA PRO A 14 12.40 6.09 -7.48
C PRO A 14 11.19 6.83 -6.90
N VAL A 15 10.74 7.92 -7.53
CA VAL A 15 9.60 8.72 -7.05
C VAL A 15 8.29 7.97 -7.30
N ILE A 16 8.12 7.42 -8.51
CA ILE A 16 6.96 6.58 -8.84
C ILE A 16 6.91 5.34 -7.92
N THR A 17 8.03 4.65 -7.72
CA THR A 17 8.09 3.47 -6.85
C THR A 17 7.69 3.81 -5.42
N THR A 18 8.17 4.94 -4.89
CA THR A 18 7.79 5.41 -3.54
C THR A 18 6.28 5.69 -3.47
N LEU A 19 5.72 6.38 -4.47
CA LEU A 19 4.28 6.64 -4.54
C LEU A 19 3.47 5.34 -4.62
N ALA A 20 3.91 4.36 -5.42
CA ALA A 20 3.25 3.06 -5.53
C ALA A 20 3.26 2.31 -4.19
N VAL A 21 4.36 2.33 -3.45
CA VAL A 21 4.45 1.70 -2.12
C VAL A 21 3.54 2.39 -1.11
N ILE A 22 3.45 3.72 -1.14
CA ILE A 22 2.52 4.47 -0.28
C ILE A 22 1.08 4.06 -0.57
N ILE A 23 0.69 4.01 -1.84
CA ILE A 23 -0.66 3.60 -2.24
C ILE A 23 -0.94 2.16 -1.77
N LEU A 24 0.01 1.24 -1.96
CA LEU A 24 -0.13 -0.14 -1.51
C LEU A 24 -0.27 -0.24 0.02
N ALA A 25 0.48 0.57 0.77
CA ALA A 25 0.39 0.62 2.22
C ALA A 25 -0.98 1.11 2.68
N LEU A 26 -1.54 2.13 2.03
CA LEU A 26 -2.89 2.62 2.31
C LEU A 26 -3.94 1.52 2.07
N VAL A 27 -3.81 0.75 0.97
CA VAL A 27 -4.70 -0.40 0.71
C VAL A 27 -4.64 -1.42 1.85
N PHE A 28 -3.45 -1.74 2.36
CA PHE A 28 -3.32 -2.66 3.49
C PHE A 28 -3.91 -2.10 4.79
N ILE A 29 -3.78 -0.80 5.04
CA ILE A 29 -4.37 -0.14 6.21
C ILE A 29 -5.90 -0.19 6.13
N GLU A 30 -6.48 0.18 4.99
CA GLU A 30 -7.93 0.15 4.78
C GLU A 30 -8.47 -1.28 4.87
N LEU A 31 -7.77 -2.25 4.27
CA LEU A 31 -8.14 -3.66 4.37
C LEU A 31 -8.10 -4.15 5.81
N ASN A 32 -7.11 -3.74 6.61
CA ASN A 32 -7.04 -4.06 8.03
C ASN A 32 -8.12 -3.34 8.86
N SER A 33 -8.56 -2.15 8.46
CA SER A 33 -9.66 -1.43 9.10
C SER A 33 -11.00 -2.14 8.88
N ILE A 34 -11.28 -2.55 7.65
CA ILE A 34 -12.55 -3.21 7.27
C ILE A 34 -12.54 -4.69 7.70
N PHE A 35 -11.40 -5.35 7.56
CA PHE A 35 -11.22 -6.77 7.85
C PHE A 35 -9.99 -6.98 8.73
N PRO A 36 -10.04 -6.59 10.01
CA PRO A 36 -8.93 -6.83 10.95
C PRO A 36 -8.60 -8.33 11.09
N GLY A 37 -9.58 -9.18 10.74
CA GLY A 37 -9.50 -10.64 10.72
C GLY A 37 -8.92 -11.27 9.44
N LEU A 38 -8.35 -10.49 8.52
CA LEU A 38 -7.68 -11.01 7.31
C LEU A 38 -6.15 -11.13 7.50
N GLN A 39 -5.62 -10.68 8.64
CA GLN A 39 -4.22 -10.92 8.98
C GLN A 39 -4.01 -12.42 9.24
N TYR A 40 -2.80 -12.92 8.94
CA TYR A 40 -2.40 -14.33 8.95
C TYR A 40 -2.69 -15.14 10.25
N GLY A 41 -3.33 -14.57 11.28
CA GLY A 41 -3.80 -15.27 12.49
C GLY A 41 -5.32 -15.51 12.57
N THR A 42 -6.12 -14.98 11.65
CA THR A 42 -7.61 -15.00 11.72
C THR A 42 -8.26 -15.65 10.49
N PHE A 43 -7.51 -15.84 9.41
CA PHE A 43 -7.96 -16.62 8.23
C PHE A 43 -7.84 -18.14 8.43
N PHE A 44 -6.96 -18.59 9.33
CA PHE A 44 -6.87 -20.00 9.71
C PHE A 44 -7.94 -20.28 10.77
N HIS A 45 -9.00 -20.98 10.34
CA HIS A 45 -9.94 -21.68 11.21
C HIS A 45 -9.15 -22.34 12.35
N PRO A 46 -9.45 -22.10 13.64
CA PRO A 46 -8.90 -22.97 14.67
C PRO A 46 -9.35 -24.38 14.32
N LEU A 47 -8.39 -25.30 14.12
CA LEU A 47 -8.67 -26.73 14.11
C LEU A 47 -9.20 -27.05 15.51
N ILE A 48 -10.52 -26.98 15.66
CA ILE A 48 -11.24 -27.45 16.84
C ILE A 48 -11.04 -28.97 16.85
N TYR A 49 -10.21 -29.43 17.77
CA TYR A 49 -10.07 -30.83 18.18
C TYR A 49 -10.94 -31.09 19.39
#